data_AF-A0AA38MDT4-F1
#
_entry.id   AF-A0AA38MDT4-F1
#
_cell.length_a   1.000
_cell.length_b   1.000
_cell.length_c   1.000
_cell.angle_alpha   90.00
_cell.angle_beta   90.00
_cell.angle_gamma   90.00
#
_symmetry.space_group_name_H-M   'P 1'
#
loop_
_entity.id
_entity.type
_entity.pdbx_description
1 polymer ?
#
loop_
_entity_poly.entity_id
_entity_poly.type
_entity_poly.pdbx_seq_one_letter_code
_entity_poly.pdbx_strand_id
1 'polypeptide(L)'
;MTDRGFKQVAGLFQKKKVNLVRPPSVTSTRKMTKDEVRQSKLVAALRIHIERLIRRIREFRMLGPHATTDHNLVPLLDHIVIVACGLINLQGPLIQ
;
A
#
# COMPACT_ATOMS: atom_id res chain seq x y z
N MET A 1 3.02 -3.43 -4.38
CA MET A 1 3.83 -3.90 -3.24
C MET A 1 2.89 -4.51 -2.22
N THR A 2 3.26 -5.60 -1.53
CA THR A 2 2.41 -6.20 -0.49
C THR A 2 3.21 -6.39 0.79
N ASP A 3 2.52 -6.44 1.93
CA ASP A 3 3.13 -6.90 3.16
C ASP A 3 3.47 -8.39 3.10
N ARG A 4 4.40 -8.79 3.98
CA ARG A 4 4.93 -10.16 4.08
C ARG A 4 3.84 -11.21 4.33
N GLY A 5 2.71 -10.82 4.95
CA GLY A 5 1.58 -11.72 5.25
C GLY A 5 0.86 -12.25 4.01
N PHE A 6 0.96 -11.56 2.87
CA PHE A 6 0.26 -11.91 1.63
C PHE A 6 1.01 -12.97 0.81
N LYS A 7 1.21 -14.16 1.38
CA LYS A 7 2.00 -15.25 0.75
C LYS A 7 1.34 -15.82 -0.50
N GLN A 8 0.03 -16.03 -0.49
CA GLN A 8 -0.71 -16.72 -1.54
C GLN A 8 -1.08 -15.83 -2.74
N VAL A 9 -0.91 -14.51 -2.62
CA VAL A 9 -1.36 -13.56 -3.65
C VAL A 9 -0.41 -13.50 -4.85
N ALA A 10 0.84 -13.96 -4.68
CA ALA A 10 1.84 -13.99 -5.75
C ALA A 10 1.37 -14.79 -6.99
N GLY A 11 0.65 -15.90 -6.79
CA GLY A 11 0.15 -16.73 -7.90
C GLY A 11 -0.88 -16.02 -8.77
N LEU A 12 -1.70 -15.11 -8.20
CA LEU A 12 -2.67 -14.31 -8.95
C LEU A 12 -1.96 -13.33 -9.91
N PHE A 13 -0.84 -12.75 -9.48
CA PHE A 13 -0.07 -11.78 -10.27
C PHE A 13 0.86 -12.43 -11.30
N GLN A 14 1.38 -13.63 -11.02
CA GLN A 14 2.16 -14.40 -11.98
C GLN A 14 1.37 -14.68 -13.27
N LYS A 15 0.08 -15.02 -13.16
CA LYS A 15 -0.81 -15.22 -14.31
C LYS A 15 -0.90 -13.98 -15.21
N LYS A 16 -0.70 -12.79 -14.64
CA LYS A 16 -0.73 -11.50 -15.34
C LYS A 16 0.67 -10.99 -15.73
N LYS A 17 1.72 -11.79 -15.57
CA LYS A 17 3.12 -11.40 -15.78
C LYS A 17 3.54 -10.17 -14.95
N VAL A 18 2.89 -9.96 -13.80
CA VAL A 18 3.20 -8.84 -12.90
C VAL A 18 4.17 -9.32 -11.82
N ASN A 19 5.29 -8.61 -11.67
CA ASN A 19 6.26 -8.91 -10.61
C ASN A 19 5.79 -8.32 -9.27
N LEU A 20 5.53 -9.19 -8.28
CA LEU A 20 5.05 -8.78 -6.97
C LEU A 20 6.22 -8.43 -6.04
N VAL A 21 6.47 -7.14 -5.87
CA VAL A 21 7.46 -6.64 -4.91
C VAL A 21 6.98 -6.85 -3.48
N ARG A 22 7.76 -7.60 -2.69
CA ARG A 22 7.55 -7.87 -1.26
C ARG A 22 8.81 -7.56 -0.45
N PRO A 23 8.70 -7.09 0.80
CA PRO A 23 9.85 -6.94 1.68
C PRO A 23 10.55 -8.30 1.85
N PRO A 24 11.90 -8.35 1.90
CA PRO A 24 12.64 -9.60 2.07
C PRO A 24 12.19 -10.32 3.34
N SER A 25 12.02 -11.64 3.29
CA SER A 25 11.69 -12.46 4.46
C SER A 25 12.97 -12.90 5.16
N VAL A 26 12.98 -12.89 6.49
CA VAL A 26 14.14 -13.29 7.32
C VAL A 26 14.50 -14.78 7.16
N THR A 27 13.66 -15.54 6.47
CA THR A 27 13.77 -17.00 6.30
C THR A 27 14.83 -17.43 5.29
N SER A 28 15.41 -16.51 4.51
CA SER A 28 16.52 -16.87 3.61
C SER A 28 17.83 -16.78 4.38
N THR A 29 18.45 -17.92 4.68
CA THR A 29 19.79 -18.05 5.29
C THR A 29 20.92 -17.48 4.40
N ARG A 30 20.57 -16.93 3.22
CA ARG A 30 21.51 -16.38 2.25
C ARG A 30 21.74 -14.88 2.52
N LYS A 31 23.01 -14.47 2.60
CA LYS A 31 23.37 -13.05 2.59
C LYS A 31 22.90 -12.41 1.29
N MET A 32 22.16 -11.30 1.41
CA MET A 32 21.73 -10.52 0.26
C MET A 32 22.95 -9.96 -0.48
N THR A 33 22.89 -10.00 -1.81
CA THR A 33 23.88 -9.36 -2.68
C THR A 33 23.78 -7.83 -2.59
N LYS A 34 24.83 -7.11 -3.02
CA LYS A 34 24.83 -5.64 -3.03
C LYS A 34 23.65 -5.07 -3.81
N ASP A 35 23.29 -5.69 -4.93
CA ASP A 35 22.17 -5.26 -5.77
C ASP A 35 20.81 -5.51 -5.11
N GLU A 36 20.61 -6.67 -4.49
CA GLU A 36 19.39 -6.96 -3.72
C GLU A 36 19.21 -6.00 -2.54
N VAL A 37 20.31 -5.65 -1.85
CA VAL A 37 20.28 -4.65 -0.78
C VAL A 37 19.86 -3.28 -1.32
N ARG A 38 20.41 -2.87 -2.47
CA ARG A 38 20.04 -1.60 -3.12
C ARG A 38 18.57 -1.59 -3.53
N GLN A 39 18.07 -2.67 -4.13
CA GLN A 39 16.66 -2.80 -4.51
C GLN A 39 15.74 -2.77 -3.28
N SER A 40 16.10 -3.48 -2.22
CA SER A 40 15.35 -3.48 -0.96
C SER A 40 15.26 -2.07 -0.34
N LYS A 41 16.36 -1.30 -0.37
CA LYS A 41 16.37 0.10 0.07
C LYS A 41 15.42 0.97 -0.75
N LEU A 42 15.41 0.83 -2.08
CA LEU A 42 14.49 1.58 -2.95
C LEU A 42 13.03 1.25 -2.64
N VAL A 43 12.70 -0.04 -2.50
CA VAL A 43 11.35 -0.49 -2.16
C VAL A 43 10.92 0.04 -0.79
N ALA A 44 11.81 0.02 0.20
CA ALA A 44 11.55 0.58 1.52
C ALA A 44 11.33 2.10 1.48
N ALA A 45 12.10 2.85 0.68
CA ALA A 45 11.89 4.29 0.49
C ALA A 45 10.52 4.58 -0.13
N LEU A 46 10.12 3.83 -1.17
CA LEU A 46 8.79 3.96 -1.78
C LEU A 46 7.65 3.64 -0.80
N ARG A 47 7.86 2.68 0.11
CA ARG A 47 6.88 2.33 1.15
C ARG A 47 6.53 3.53 2.03
N ILE A 48 7.50 4.37 2.38
CA ILE A 48 7.27 5.56 3.18
C ILE A 48 6.25 6.49 2.51
N HIS A 49 6.33 6.65 1.19
CA HIS A 49 5.39 7.48 0.45
C HIS A 49 3.98 6.90 0.44
N ILE A 50 3.85 5.57 0.30
CA ILE A 50 2.56 4.87 0.38
C ILE A 50 1.96 5.02 1.78
N GLU A 51 2.75 4.89 2.84
CA GLU A 51 2.28 5.05 4.22
C GLU A 51 1.84 6.48 4.53
N ARG A 52 2.51 7.49 3.97
CA ARG A 52 2.06 8.90 4.04
C ARG A 52 0.72 9.12 3.36
N LEU A 53 0.50 8.54 2.18
CA LEU A 53 -0.79 8.58 1.50
C LEU A 53 -1.89 7.93 2.35
N ILE A 54 -1.64 6.71 2.87
CA ILE A 54 -2.58 6.00 3.75
C ILE A 54 -2.89 6.84 5.00
N ARG A 55 -1.90 7.55 5.56
CA ARG A 55 -2.12 8.45 6.69
C ARG A 55 -3.15 9.53 6.36
N ARG A 56 -3.02 10.19 5.21
CA ARG A 56 -3.99 11.21 4.77
C ARG A 56 -5.38 10.61 4.52
N ILE A 57 -5.47 9.41 3.95
CA ILE A 57 -6.76 8.71 3.80
C ILE A 57 -7.42 8.48 5.17
N ARG A 58 -6.63 8.10 6.19
CA ARG A 58 -7.14 7.87 7.55
C ARG A 58 -7.53 9.15 8.30
N GLU A 59 -7.20 10.33 7.80
CA GLU A 59 -7.69 11.61 8.37
C GLU A 59 -9.19 11.82 8.09
N PHE A 60 -9.73 11.17 7.05
CA PHE A 60 -11.17 11.12 6.82
C PHE A 60 -11.81 10.15 7.82
N ARG A 61 -12.62 10.66 8.76
CA ARG A 61 -13.26 9.85 9.82
C ARG A 61 -14.00 8.61 9.29
N MET A 62 -14.60 8.72 8.12
CA MET A 62 -15.35 7.64 7.45
C MET A 62 -14.45 6.52 6.90
N LEU A 63 -13.17 6.81 6.67
CA LEU A 63 -12.14 5.89 6.17
C LEU A 63 -11.07 5.59 7.23
N GLY A 64 -11.32 6.03 8.47
CA GLY A 64 -10.46 5.78 9.61
C GLY A 64 -10.44 4.29 9.99
N PRO A 65 -9.43 3.86 10.76
CA PRO A 65 -9.42 2.51 11.32
C PRO A 65 -10.66 2.31 12.20
N HIS A 66 -11.34 1.18 12.03
CA HIS A 66 -12.59 0.84 12.74
C HIS A 66 -13.74 1.83 12.51
N ALA A 67 -13.72 2.60 11.41
CA ALA A 67 -14.85 3.44 11.05
C ALA A 67 -16.12 2.61 10.85
N THR A 68 -17.18 2.98 11.54
CA THR A 68 -18.52 2.44 11.33
C THR A 68 -19.23 3.30 10.29
N THR A 69 -19.89 2.65 9.34
CA THR A 69 -20.64 3.32 8.28
C THR A 69 -22.04 2.73 8.24
N ASP A 70 -23.04 3.59 8.03
CA ASP A 70 -24.43 3.17 7.89
C ASP A 70 -24.57 2.19 6.71
N HIS A 71 -25.44 1.19 6.84
CA HIS A 71 -25.65 0.19 5.80
C HIS A 71 -26.06 0.83 4.47
N ASN A 72 -26.81 1.93 4.51
CA ASN A 72 -27.25 2.66 3.32
C ASN A 72 -26.11 3.32 2.54
N LEU A 73 -24.96 3.55 3.19
CA LEU A 73 -23.77 4.15 2.57
C LEU A 73 -22.80 3.11 2.02
N VAL A 74 -22.99 1.82 2.31
CA VAL A 74 -22.14 0.72 1.79
C VAL A 74 -22.02 0.74 0.26
N PRO A 75 -23.12 0.93 -0.53
CA PRO A 75 -23.02 1.01 -1.99
C PRO A 75 -22.21 2.21 -2.49
N LEU A 76 -21.99 3.21 -1.65
CA LEU A 76 -21.27 4.45 -2.00
C LEU A 76 -19.80 4.42 -1.58
N LEU A 77 -19.32 3.36 -0.91
CA LEU A 77 -17.95 3.29 -0.38
C LEU A 77 -16.88 3.50 -1.45
N ASP A 78 -17.06 2.93 -2.64
CA ASP A 78 -16.13 3.13 -3.75
C ASP A 78 -16.04 4.61 -4.15
N HIS A 79 -17.19 5.29 -4.24
CA HIS A 79 -17.25 6.71 -4.55
C HIS A 79 -16.61 7.56 -3.44
N ILE A 80 -16.86 7.22 -2.17
CA ILE A 80 -16.26 7.90 -1.02
C ILE A 80 -14.72 7.82 -1.10
N VAL A 81 -14.17 6.63 -1.38
CA VAL A 81 -12.72 6.44 -1.52
C VAL A 81 -12.17 7.22 -2.71
N ILE A 82 -12.85 7.21 -3.85
CA ILE A 82 -12.43 7.97 -5.05
C ILE A 82 -12.39 9.47 -4.75
N VAL A 83 -13.44 10.01 -4.14
CA VAL A 83 -13.51 11.43 -3.77
C VAL A 83 -12.44 11.79 -2.75
N ALA A 84 -12.26 10.99 -1.70
CA ALA A 84 -11.22 11.22 -0.70
C ALA A 84 -9.81 11.23 -1.33
N CYS A 85 -9.51 10.27 -2.20
CA CYS A 85 -8.24 10.25 -2.95
C CYS A 85 -8.09 11.47 -3.87
N GLY A 86 -9.17 11.88 -4.55
CA GLY A 86 -9.19 13.09 -5.37
C GLY A 86 -8.86 14.34 -4.56
N LEU A 87 -9.46 14.50 -3.38
CA LEU A 87 -9.16 15.60 -2.48
C LEU A 87 -7.70 15.57 -1.99
N ILE A 88 -7.16 14.40 -1.66
CA ILE A 88 -5.75 14.26 -1.26
C ILE A 88 -4.80 14.69 -2.39
N ASN A 89 -5.13 14.38 -3.64
CA ASN A 89 -4.33 14.77 -4.79
C ASN A 89 -4.28 16.29 -5.01
N LEU A 90 -5.28 17.03 -4.53
CA LEU A 90 -5.31 18.50 -4.58
C LEU A 90 -4.57 19.17 -3.41
N GLN A 91 -4.21 18.41 -2.38
CA GLN A 91 -3.40 18.92 -1.27
C GLN A 91 -1.92 19.03 -1.68
N GLY A 92 -1.10 19.62 -0.80
CA GLY A 92 0.35 19.70 -1.02
C GLY A 92 1.03 18.34 -1.23
N PRO A 93 2.25 18.30 -1.79
CA PRO A 93 2.91 17.07 -2.18
C PRO A 93 3.08 16.08 -1.01
N LEU A 94 3.03 14.78 -1.32
CA LEU A 94 3.27 13.68 -0.37
C LEU A 94 4.77 13.49 -0.04
N ILE A 95 5.62 14.06 -0.87
CA ILE A 95 7.08 13.97 -0.84
C ILE A 95 7.59 15.39 -0.69
N GLN A 96 8.35 15.64 0.39
CA GLN A 96 9.17 16.83 0.57
C GLN A 96 10.59 16.51 0.14
#